data_AF-A0A4Z0MTX8-F1
#
_entry.id   AF-A0A4Z0MTX8-F1
#
_cell.length_a   1.000
_cell.length_b   1.000
_cell.length_c   1.000
_cell.angle_alpha   90.00
_cell.angle_beta   90.00
_cell.angle_gamma   90.00
#
_symmetry.space_group_name_H-M   'P 1'
#
loop_
_entity.id
_entity.type
_entity.pdbx_description
1 polymer ?
#
loop_
_entity_poly.entity_id
_entity_poly.type
_entity_poly.pdbx_seq_one_letter_code
_entity_poly.pdbx_strand_id
1 'polypeptide(L)'
;MSTEPTPRVLVTAAAEATIDLLRDEHGPLMFHQSGGCCDGSSPMCFAAGEFRVGANDVWLGQIHGCDFFMSASQFEYWKHTQLTVDVTKGRGASFSLEIPLGVRFLIRSRLFTEEESANMAPVYDGEEYIDRRVAE
;
A
#
# COMPACT_ATOMS: atom_id res chain seq x y z
N MET A 1 -27.50 -6.51 7.78
CA MET A 1 -26.42 -5.60 8.20
C MET A 1 -25.28 -5.85 7.24
N SER A 2 -24.95 -4.88 6.40
CA SER A 2 -23.81 -5.02 5.49
C SER A 2 -22.55 -4.96 6.36
N THR A 3 -21.96 -6.11 6.65
CA THR A 3 -20.66 -6.16 7.33
C THR A 3 -19.65 -5.63 6.32
N GLU A 4 -19.06 -4.47 6.58
CA GLU A 4 -18.01 -3.93 5.71
C GLU A 4 -16.89 -4.97 5.57
N PRO A 5 -16.34 -5.18 4.36
CA PRO A 5 -15.25 -6.13 4.17
C PRO A 5 -14.04 -5.78 5.03
N THR A 6 -13.37 -6.77 5.59
CA THR A 6 -12.13 -6.58 6.36
C THR A 6 -11.04 -6.03 5.44
N PRO A 7 -10.48 -4.82 5.72
CA PRO A 7 -9.44 -4.23 4.90
C PRO A 7 -8.17 -5.08 4.87
N ARG A 8 -7.53 -5.18 3.70
CA ARG A 8 -6.25 -5.88 3.51
C ARG A 8 -5.07 -5.07 4.05
N VAL A 9 -5.17 -3.76 3.95
CA VAL A 9 -4.13 -2.79 4.31
C VAL A 9 -4.76 -1.68 5.14
N LEU A 10 -4.06 -1.28 6.19
CA LEU A 10 -4.39 -0.20 7.10
C LEU A 10 -3.21 0.79 7.15
N VAL A 11 -3.41 1.91 7.82
CA VAL A 11 -2.38 2.93 8.02
C VAL A 11 -2.46 3.48 9.45
N THR A 12 -1.31 3.84 10.02
CA THR A 12 -1.26 4.49 11.34
C THR A 12 -1.43 6.00 11.20
N ALA A 13 -1.91 6.66 12.25
CA ALA A 13 -2.02 8.13 12.29
C ALA A 13 -0.69 8.86 12.02
N ALA A 14 0.45 8.26 12.39
CA ALA A 14 1.77 8.83 12.12
C ALA A 14 2.11 8.76 10.62
N ALA A 15 1.77 7.65 9.96
CA ALA A 15 1.90 7.51 8.52
C ALA A 15 0.90 8.42 7.77
N GLU A 16 -0.34 8.55 8.22
CA GLU A 16 -1.32 9.51 7.66
C GLU A 16 -0.78 10.94 7.65
N ALA A 17 -0.25 11.41 8.78
CA ALA A 17 0.34 12.75 8.87
C ALA A 17 1.53 12.95 7.91
N THR A 18 2.30 11.88 7.65
CA THR A 18 3.41 11.94 6.67
C THR A 18 2.87 11.99 5.25
N ILE A 19 1.82 11.21 4.96
CA ILE A 19 1.14 11.20 3.66
C ILE A 19 0.54 12.58 3.36
N ASP A 20 -0.05 13.26 4.34
CA ASP A 20 -0.60 14.62 4.15
C ASP A 20 0.49 15.62 3.74
N LEU A 21 1.64 15.61 4.42
CA LEU A 21 2.77 16.48 4.06
C LEU A 21 3.25 16.23 2.63
N LEU A 22 3.37 14.96 2.24
CA LEU A 22 3.79 14.59 0.89
C LEU A 22 2.74 14.96 -0.15
N ARG A 23 1.45 14.85 0.20
CA ARG A 23 0.34 15.17 -0.70
C ARG A 23 0.26 16.67 -0.96
N ASP A 24 0.50 17.48 0.06
CA ASP A 24 0.52 18.94 -0.07
C ASP A 24 1.62 19.41 -1.04
N GLU A 25 2.75 18.70 -1.09
CA GLU A 25 3.87 19.03 -1.98
C GLU A 25 3.75 18.41 -3.38
N HIS A 26 3.30 17.16 -3.48
CA HIS A 26 3.37 16.37 -4.72
C HIS A 26 2.00 16.09 -5.36
N GLY A 27 0.89 16.43 -4.71
CA GLY A 27 -0.46 16.12 -5.15
C GLY A 27 -0.87 14.67 -4.82
N PRO A 28 -1.78 14.05 -5.59
CA PRO A 28 -2.24 12.69 -5.34
C PRO A 28 -1.06 11.69 -5.29
N LEU A 29 -1.14 10.72 -4.39
CA LEU A 29 -0.05 9.77 -4.12
C LEU A 29 -0.52 8.32 -4.32
N MET A 30 0.45 7.43 -4.47
CA MET A 30 0.25 5.98 -4.47
C MET A 30 1.39 5.27 -3.74
N PHE A 31 1.11 4.06 -3.26
CA PHE A 31 2.08 3.19 -2.64
C PHE A 31 2.33 1.95 -3.49
N HIS A 32 3.58 1.51 -3.54
CA HIS A 32 3.96 0.23 -4.11
C HIS A 32 4.97 -0.50 -3.23
N GLN A 33 4.75 -1.79 -3.03
CA GLN A 33 5.70 -2.67 -2.36
C GLN A 33 6.15 -3.79 -3.30
N SER A 34 7.43 -3.73 -3.71
CA SER A 34 8.09 -4.78 -4.49
C SER A 34 9.03 -5.63 -3.62
N GLY A 35 9.09 -6.93 -3.89
CA GLY A 35 10.08 -7.83 -3.27
C GLY A 35 11.45 -7.67 -3.93
N GLY A 36 12.34 -6.86 -3.34
CA GLY A 36 13.68 -6.54 -3.87
C GLY A 36 14.86 -6.95 -2.98
N CYS A 37 15.98 -7.32 -3.60
CA CYS A 37 17.13 -8.06 -3.01
C CYS A 37 17.94 -7.34 -1.90
N CYS A 38 17.75 -6.04 -1.65
CA CYS A 38 18.56 -5.31 -0.64
C CYS A 38 17.77 -4.58 0.46
N ASP A 39 16.48 -4.24 0.26
CA ASP A 39 15.64 -3.52 1.24
C ASP A 39 14.14 -3.99 1.22
N GLY A 40 13.86 -5.14 0.57
CA GLY A 40 12.59 -5.53 -0.06
C GLY A 40 11.37 -5.85 0.80
N SER A 41 11.09 -5.08 1.84
CA SER A 41 9.81 -5.16 2.58
C SER A 41 9.21 -3.82 2.93
N SER A 42 9.90 -2.71 2.64
CA SER A 42 9.37 -1.38 2.92
C SER A 42 8.45 -0.92 1.78
N PRO A 43 7.26 -0.38 2.09
CA PRO A 43 6.39 0.21 1.08
C PRO A 43 6.99 1.54 0.64
N MET A 44 6.96 1.82 -0.65
CA MET A 44 7.44 3.07 -1.24
C MET A 44 6.25 3.94 -1.63
N CYS A 45 6.39 5.25 -1.41
CA CYS A 45 5.41 6.28 -1.77
C CYS A 45 5.86 7.03 -3.01
N PHE A 46 4.98 7.12 -4.01
CA PHE A 46 5.18 7.80 -5.29
C PHE A 46 4.06 8.80 -5.56
N ALA A 47 4.25 9.73 -6.50
CA ALA A 47 3.13 10.48 -7.05
C ALA A 47 2.20 9.52 -7.83
N ALA A 48 0.89 9.75 -7.76
CA ALA A 48 -0.08 8.89 -8.41
C ALA A 48 0.18 8.83 -9.94
N GLY A 49 0.31 7.60 -10.46
CA GLY A 49 0.59 7.35 -11.88
C GLY A 49 2.07 7.40 -12.28
N GLU A 50 2.98 7.75 -11.37
CA GLU A 50 4.43 7.74 -11.65
C GLU A 50 4.97 6.31 -11.70
N PHE A 51 4.47 5.43 -10.82
CA PHE A 51 4.76 4.01 -10.88
C PHE A 51 3.77 3.29 -11.79
N ARG A 52 4.27 2.61 -12.82
CA ARG A 52 3.44 1.83 -13.75
C ARG A 52 3.08 0.48 -13.12
N VAL A 53 1.81 0.29 -12.80
CA VAL A 53 1.25 -0.99 -12.36
C VAL A 53 0.77 -1.81 -13.56
N GLY A 54 0.86 -3.13 -13.47
CA GLY A 54 0.33 -4.05 -14.48
C GLY A 54 -0.14 -5.36 -13.88
N ALA A 55 -0.32 -6.40 -14.70
CA ALA A 55 -0.84 -7.70 -14.26
C ALA A 55 0.00 -8.42 -13.19
N ASN A 56 1.26 -8.02 -12.97
CA ASN A 56 2.13 -8.56 -11.92
C ASN A 56 2.06 -7.78 -10.60
N ASP A 57 1.18 -6.78 -10.50
CA ASP A 57 0.93 -6.00 -9.31
C ASP A 57 -0.51 -6.23 -8.86
N VAL A 58 -0.72 -6.26 -7.55
CA VAL A 58 -2.01 -6.52 -6.93
C VAL A 58 -2.38 -5.29 -6.10
N TRP A 59 -3.51 -4.67 -6.43
CA TRP A 59 -4.12 -3.63 -5.62
C TRP A 59 -4.78 -4.24 -4.38
N LEU A 60 -4.42 -3.72 -3.20
CA LEU A 60 -4.90 -4.22 -1.91
C LEU A 60 -5.97 -3.36 -1.26
N GLY A 61 -6.13 -2.11 -1.72
CA GLY A 61 -7.02 -1.15 -1.12
C GLY A 61 -6.46 0.27 -1.15
N GLN A 62 -7.19 1.19 -0.52
CA GLN A 62 -6.74 2.54 -0.28
C GLN A 62 -6.41 2.77 1.19
N ILE A 63 -5.33 3.52 1.42
CA ILE A 63 -4.96 4.03 2.73
C ILE A 63 -4.86 5.53 2.66
N HIS A 64 -5.63 6.21 3.53
CA HIS A 64 -5.65 7.68 3.57
C HIS A 64 -5.90 8.33 2.19
N GLY A 65 -6.65 7.70 1.29
CA GLY A 65 -6.89 8.20 -0.08
C GLY A 65 -5.78 7.91 -1.10
N CYS A 66 -4.78 7.10 -0.74
CA CYS A 66 -3.70 6.64 -1.62
C CYS A 66 -3.90 5.16 -1.98
N ASP A 67 -3.78 4.81 -3.25
CA ASP A 67 -3.86 3.42 -3.69
C ASP A 67 -2.61 2.63 -3.27
N PHE A 68 -2.79 1.42 -2.75
CA PHE A 68 -1.69 0.56 -2.32
C PHE A 68 -1.59 -0.70 -3.19
N PHE A 69 -0.44 -0.86 -3.82
CA PHE A 69 -0.11 -2.01 -4.66
C PHE A 69 1.02 -2.85 -4.07
N MET A 70 1.01 -4.14 -4.36
CA MET A 70 2.06 -5.08 -3.99
C MET A 70 2.38 -5.99 -5.18
N SER A 71 3.65 -6.37 -5.39
CA SER A 71 3.95 -7.35 -6.44
C SER A 71 3.25 -8.69 -6.16
N ALA A 72 2.74 -9.36 -7.19
CA ALA A 72 1.99 -10.61 -7.06
C ALA A 72 2.77 -11.69 -6.29
N SER A 73 4.09 -11.77 -6.47
CA SER A 73 4.97 -12.67 -5.72
C SER A 73 4.98 -12.41 -4.22
N GLN A 74 4.99 -11.14 -3.80
CA GLN A 74 4.88 -10.77 -2.39
C GLN A 74 3.45 -11.02 -1.91
N PHE A 75 2.44 -10.65 -2.70
CA PHE A 75 1.05 -10.87 -2.32
C PHE A 75 0.78 -12.33 -1.94
N GLU A 76 1.30 -13.30 -2.70
CA GLU A 76 1.14 -14.72 -2.36
C GLU A 76 1.65 -15.09 -0.96
N TYR A 77 2.70 -14.43 -0.48
CA TYR A 77 3.23 -14.62 0.87
C TYR A 77 2.39 -13.90 1.94
N TRP A 78 1.89 -12.70 1.64
CA TRP A 78 1.19 -11.84 2.61
C TRP A 78 -0.33 -11.92 2.56
N LYS A 79 -0.94 -12.68 1.63
CA LYS A 79 -2.40 -12.72 1.39
C LYS A 79 -3.25 -13.12 2.60
N HIS A 80 -2.66 -13.79 3.58
CA HIS A 80 -3.29 -14.20 4.84
C HIS A 80 -3.00 -13.25 6.02
N THR A 81 -2.40 -12.09 5.74
CA THR A 81 -2.05 -11.08 6.74
C THR A 81 -2.76 -9.76 6.47
N GLN A 82 -3.17 -9.09 7.55
CA GLN A 82 -3.51 -7.68 7.47
C GLN A 82 -2.23 -6.87 7.56
N LEU A 83 -2.04 -5.98 6.59
CA LEU A 83 -0.91 -5.07 6.55
C LEU A 83 -1.27 -3.77 7.25
N THR A 84 -0.30 -3.14 7.89
CA THR A 84 -0.43 -1.79 8.42
C THR A 84 0.79 -0.99 8.03
N VAL A 85 0.58 0.05 7.22
CA VAL A 85 1.61 1.03 6.86
C VAL A 85 1.83 1.94 8.06
N ASP A 86 3.07 1.97 8.51
CA ASP A 86 3.53 2.82 9.60
C ASP A 86 4.77 3.61 9.15
N VAL A 87 5.24 4.54 9.96
CA VAL A 87 6.40 5.36 9.67
C VAL A 87 7.41 5.32 10.82
N THR A 88 8.70 5.40 10.50
CA THR A 88 9.76 5.52 11.50
C THR A 88 10.86 6.46 11.02
N LYS A 89 11.69 6.95 11.94
CA LYS A 89 12.87 7.74 11.59
C LYS A 89 13.90 6.86 10.89
N GLY A 90 14.49 7.36 9.82
CA GLY A 90 15.50 6.64 9.08
C GLY A 90 15.56 7.06 7.62
N ARG A 91 16.52 6.51 6.89
CA ARG A 91 16.63 6.73 5.46
C ARG A 91 15.52 5.93 4.75
N GLY A 92 14.67 6.62 3.99
CA GLY A 92 13.70 6.01 3.07
C GLY A 92 14.36 5.19 1.96
N ALA A 93 13.58 4.36 1.29
CA ALA A 93 14.02 3.68 0.08
C ALA A 93 14.34 4.72 -1.00
N SER A 94 15.41 4.55 -1.78
CA SER A 94 16.01 5.57 -2.65
C SER A 94 15.09 6.29 -3.65
N PHE A 95 13.89 5.77 -3.91
CA PHE A 95 12.91 6.34 -4.85
C PHE A 95 11.62 6.83 -4.18
N SER A 96 11.53 6.74 -2.85
CA SER A 96 10.33 7.08 -2.10
C SER A 96 10.29 8.57 -1.73
N LEU A 97 9.13 9.21 -1.82
CA LEU A 97 9.00 10.67 -1.65
C LEU A 97 9.33 11.17 -0.24
N GLU A 98 9.27 10.34 0.79
CA GLU A 98 9.53 10.74 2.19
C GLU A 98 11.01 10.94 2.54
N ILE A 99 11.95 10.63 1.63
CA ILE A 99 13.40 10.75 1.89
C ILE A 99 13.78 12.13 2.48
N PRO A 100 13.34 13.28 1.94
CA PRO A 100 13.73 14.60 2.45
C PRO A 100 13.21 14.87 3.87
N LEU A 101 12.18 14.17 4.31
CA LEU A 101 11.60 14.29 5.65
C LEU A 101 12.39 13.51 6.71
N GLY A 102 13.40 12.72 6.30
CA GLY A 102 14.24 11.93 7.22
C GLY A 102 13.50 10.77 7.90
N VAL A 103 12.39 10.33 7.30
CA VAL A 103 11.60 9.19 7.74
C VAL A 103 11.55 8.12 6.65
N ARG A 104 11.02 6.95 6.99
CA ARG A 104 10.71 5.89 6.05
C ARG A 104 9.42 5.20 6.42
N PHE A 105 8.65 4.76 5.43
CA PHE A 105 7.52 3.88 5.68
C PHE A 105 7.98 2.44 5.96
N LEU A 106 7.17 1.69 6.69
CA LEU A 106 7.37 0.28 6.97
C LEU A 106 6.03 -0.44 7.05
N ILE A 107 6.04 -1.76 6.86
CA ILE A 107 4.88 -2.62 7.08
C ILE A 107 4.98 -3.32 8.43
N ARG A 108 3.89 -3.28 9.18
CA ARG A 108 3.58 -4.25 10.23
C ARG A 108 2.55 -5.23 9.69
N SER A 109 2.63 -6.49 10.08
CA SER A 109 1.63 -7.49 9.74
C SER A 109 1.17 -8.26 10.94
N ARG A 110 -0.08 -8.70 10.85
CA ARG A 110 -0.65 -9.76 11.69
C ARG A 110 -1.41 -10.73 10.80
N LEU A 111 -1.55 -11.98 11.25
CA LEU A 111 -2.46 -12.91 10.58
C LEU A 111 -3.90 -12.45 10.76
N PHE A 112 -4.72 -12.68 9.73
CA PHE A 112 -6.17 -12.55 9.87
C PHE A 112 -6.71 -13.62 10.82
N THR A 113 -7.77 -13.29 11.54
CA THR A 113 -8.60 -14.30 12.20
C THR A 113 -9.42 -15.07 11.17
N GLU A 114 -10.02 -16.20 11.57
CA GLU A 114 -10.90 -16.97 10.67
C GLU A 114 -12.09 -16.12 10.18
N GLU A 115 -12.69 -15.33 11.08
CA GLU A 115 -13.80 -14.43 10.78
C GLU A 115 -13.40 -13.35 9.76
N GLU A 116 -12.21 -12.76 9.92
CA GLU A 116 -11.67 -11.75 9.00
C GLU A 116 -11.34 -12.35 7.64
N SER A 117 -10.74 -13.54 7.62
CA SER A 117 -10.39 -14.26 6.39
C SER A 117 -11.64 -14.58 5.55
N ALA A 118 -12.78 -14.85 6.21
CA ALA A 118 -14.04 -15.13 5.54
C ALA A 118 -14.70 -13.90 4.88
N ASN A 119 -14.30 -12.67 5.26
CA ASN A 119 -14.90 -11.43 4.78
C ASN A 119 -13.85 -10.40 4.32
N MET A 120 -12.73 -10.83 3.75
CA MET A 120 -11.69 -9.90 3.30
C MET A 120 -12.14 -9.04 2.12
N ALA A 121 -11.69 -7.79 2.10
CA ALA A 121 -11.82 -6.92 0.93
C ALA A 121 -11.23 -7.60 -0.32
N PRO A 122 -11.87 -7.38 -1.49
CA PRO A 122 -11.36 -7.91 -2.76
C PRO A 122 -10.00 -7.31 -3.07
N VAL A 123 -9.26 -8.03 -3.90
CA VAL A 123 -8.04 -7.56 -4.53
C VAL A 123 -8.22 -7.61 -6.04
N TYR A 124 -7.49 -6.78 -6.75
CA TYR A 124 -7.51 -6.72 -8.22
C TYR A 124 -6.06 -6.73 -8.69
N ASP A 125 -5.79 -7.39 -9.82
CA ASP A 125 -4.51 -7.13 -10.48
C ASP A 125 -4.47 -5.69 -11.03
N GLY A 126 -3.27 -5.20 -11.35
CA GLY A 126 -3.07 -3.81 -11.77
C GLY A 126 -3.82 -3.45 -13.04
N GLU A 127 -4.01 -4.39 -13.97
CA GLU A 127 -4.77 -4.15 -15.21
C GLU A 127 -6.27 -4.07 -14.92
N GLU A 128 -6.81 -5.03 -14.16
CA GLU A 128 -8.22 -5.01 -13.74
C GLU A 128 -8.54 -3.74 -12.94
N TYR A 129 -7.64 -3.32 -12.06
CA TYR A 129 -7.79 -2.08 -11.31
C TYR A 129 -7.89 -0.84 -12.20
N ILE A 130 -7.02 -0.73 -13.21
CA ILE A 130 -7.03 0.39 -14.16
C ILE A 130 -8.35 0.41 -14.94
N ASP A 131 -8.78 -0.74 -15.46
CA ASP A 131 -10.04 -0.85 -16.21
C ASP A 131 -11.24 -0.42 -15.37
N ARG A 132 -11.26 -0.81 -14.09
CA ARG A 132 -12.29 -0.41 -13.13
C ARG A 132 -12.30 1.09 -12.89
N ARG A 133 -11.14 1.72 -12.75
CA ARG A 133 -11.02 3.18 -12.54
C ARG A 133 -11.45 4.01 -13.74
N VAL A 134 -11.34 3.47 -14.95
CA VAL A 134 -11.80 4.13 -16.19
C VAL A 134 -13.32 4.02 -16.35
N ALA A 135 -13.94 3.01 -15.74
CA ALA A 135 -15.38 2.78 -15.83
C ALA A 135 -16.22 3.60 -14.82
N GLU A 136 -15.59 4.23 -13.83
CA GLU A 136 -16.19 5.11 -12.80
C GLU A 136 -16.23 6.58 -13.25
#